data_AF-A0A7J3MDY7-F1
#
_entry.id   AF-A0A7J3MDY7-F1
#
_cell.length_a   1.000
_cell.length_b   1.000
_cell.length_c   1.000
_cell.angle_alpha   90.00
_cell.angle_beta   90.00
_cell.angle_gamma   90.00
#
_symmetry.space_group_name_H-M   'P 1'
#
loop_
_entity.id
_entity.type
_entity.pdbx_description
1 polymer ?
#
loop_
_entity_poly.entity_id
_entity_poly.type
_entity_poly.pdbx_seq_one_letter_code
_entity_poly.pdbx_strand_id
1 'polypeptide(L)'
;MIAYGKHPVWIDGAPWYIEACRKLGLSHYRYRFGDWLFQAVERAVQMLKDRTEDFDDYSPCRKRECILDHVWRWLNLFQLFSQPETINIIDNIKGVMTMT
;
A
#
# COMPACT_ATOMS: atom_id res chain seq x y z
N MET A 1 21.50 9.48 -6.36
CA MET A 1 20.58 9.38 -7.51
C MET A 1 19.21 9.01 -6.98
N ILE A 2 18.16 9.77 -7.31
CA ILE A 2 16.78 9.42 -6.98
C ILE A 2 16.40 8.30 -7.95
N ALA A 3 16.27 7.06 -7.45
CA ALA A 3 16.01 5.87 -8.27
C ALA A 3 14.75 5.97 -9.16
N TYR A 4 13.86 6.92 -8.84
CA TYR A 4 12.56 7.11 -9.47
C TYR A 4 12.40 8.46 -10.19
N GLY A 5 13.43 9.30 -10.29
CA GLY A 5 13.32 10.62 -10.95
C GLY A 5 12.44 11.65 -10.21
N LYS A 6 12.20 12.81 -10.84
CA LYS A 6 11.25 13.83 -10.34
C LYS A 6 9.94 13.75 -11.14
N HIS A 7 8.87 13.31 -10.50
CA HIS A 7 7.53 13.26 -11.07
C HIS A 7 6.59 14.21 -10.33
N PRO A 8 5.52 14.71 -11.00
CA PRO A 8 4.47 15.42 -10.31
C PRO A 8 3.78 14.54 -9.27
N VAL A 9 3.43 15.12 -8.13
CA VAL A 9 2.75 14.42 -7.03
C VAL A 9 1.30 14.89 -6.92
N TRP A 10 0.35 13.96 -6.83
CA TRP A 10 -1.06 14.27 -6.58
C TRP A 10 -1.38 14.11 -5.08
N ILE A 11 -2.00 15.13 -4.48
CA ILE A 11 -2.20 15.23 -3.02
C ILE A 11 -3.64 15.59 -2.65
N ASP A 12 -4.09 15.20 -1.46
CA ASP A 12 -5.41 15.56 -0.87
C ASP A 12 -5.52 17.06 -0.52
N GLY A 13 -4.37 17.72 -0.37
CA GLY A 13 -4.29 19.12 0.01
C GLY A 13 -3.91 19.37 1.46
N ALA A 14 -3.55 18.34 2.23
CA ALA A 14 -3.04 18.52 3.57
C ALA A 14 -1.76 19.39 3.57
N PRO A 15 -1.60 20.32 4.53
CA PRO A 15 -0.51 21.30 4.49
C PRO A 15 0.89 20.68 4.48
N TRP A 16 1.09 19.54 5.16
CA TRP A 16 2.40 18.87 5.25
C TRP A 16 2.88 18.31 3.90
N TYR A 17 1.98 17.85 3.02
CA TYR A 17 2.38 17.40 1.69
C TYR A 17 2.83 18.55 0.79
N ILE A 18 2.16 19.70 0.88
CA ILE A 18 2.52 20.91 0.13
C ILE A 18 3.90 21.39 0.56
N GLU A 19 4.14 21.46 1.87
CA GLU A 19 5.43 21.88 2.41
C GLU A 19 6.56 20.93 1.98
N ALA A 20 6.35 19.61 2.09
CA ALA A 20 7.32 18.61 1.66
C ALA A 20 7.64 18.71 0.16
N CYS A 21 6.62 18.84 -0.70
CA CYS A 21 6.81 18.97 -2.15
C CYS A 21 7.62 20.24 -2.50
N ARG A 22 7.33 21.37 -1.84
CA ARG A 22 8.10 22.61 -2.03
C ARG A 22 9.56 22.46 -1.62
N LYS A 23 9.82 21.87 -0.44
CA LYS A 23 11.19 21.63 0.04
C LYS A 23 11.99 20.73 -0.90
N LEU A 24 11.34 19.74 -1.53
CA LEU A 24 11.96 18.82 -2.48
C LEU A 24 12.00 19.35 -3.93
N GLY A 25 11.40 20.51 -4.19
CA GLY A 25 11.27 21.06 -5.54
C GLY A 25 10.50 20.12 -6.48
N LEU A 26 9.42 19.52 -5.96
CA LEU A 26 8.50 18.65 -6.69
C LEU A 26 7.25 19.44 -7.10
N SER A 27 6.89 19.34 -8.38
CA SER A 27 5.58 19.78 -8.87
C SER A 27 4.49 18.98 -8.17
N HIS A 28 3.42 19.65 -7.75
CA HIS A 28 2.30 18.97 -7.08
C HIS A 28 0.95 19.52 -7.55
N TYR A 29 -0.03 18.63 -7.58
CA TYR A 29 -1.41 18.92 -7.95
C TYR A 29 -2.33 18.42 -6.85
N ARG A 30 -3.38 19.18 -6.54
CA ARG A 30 -4.44 18.70 -5.66
C ARG A 30 -5.48 17.97 -6.51
N TYR A 31 -5.82 16.74 -6.17
CA TYR A 31 -6.99 16.12 -6.80
C TYR A 31 -8.28 16.75 -6.27
N ARG A 32 -9.30 16.87 -7.11
CA ARG A 32 -10.62 17.36 -6.68
C ARG A 32 -11.35 16.23 -5.98
N PHE A 33 -12.00 16.54 -4.87
CA PHE A 33 -12.87 15.59 -4.19
C PHE A 33 -13.94 15.08 -5.16
N GLY A 34 -14.06 13.75 -5.24
CA GLY A 34 -15.00 13.07 -6.15
C GLY A 34 -14.46 12.74 -7.55
N ASP A 35 -13.29 13.26 -7.97
CA ASP A 35 -12.69 12.91 -9.26
C ASP A 35 -12.22 11.44 -9.29
N TRP A 36 -12.05 10.89 -10.49
CA TRP A 36 -11.69 9.49 -10.68
C TRP A 36 -10.41 9.08 -9.94
N LEU A 37 -9.39 9.96 -9.92
CA LEU A 37 -8.11 9.68 -9.28
C LEU A 37 -8.25 9.65 -7.76
N PHE A 38 -9.02 10.59 -7.20
CA PHE A 38 -9.35 10.59 -5.78
C PHE A 38 -10.02 9.26 -5.41
N GLN A 39 -11.07 8.88 -6.15
CA GLN A 39 -11.77 7.63 -5.86
C GLN A 39 -10.89 6.39 -6.04
N ALA A 40 -9.99 6.37 -7.03
CA ALA A 40 -9.08 5.25 -7.25
C ALA A 40 -8.08 5.10 -6.09
N VAL A 41 -7.49 6.20 -5.63
CA VAL A 41 -6.57 6.21 -4.49
C VAL A 41 -7.29 5.83 -3.20
N GLU A 42 -8.46 6.41 -2.92
CA GLU A 42 -9.26 6.06 -1.74
C GLU A 42 -9.63 4.58 -1.72
N ARG A 43 -10.08 4.01 -2.85
CA ARG A 43 -10.36 2.57 -2.94
C ARG A 43 -9.12 1.71 -2.72
N ALA A 44 -7.97 2.10 -3.27
CA ALA A 44 -6.73 1.37 -3.08
C ALA A 44 -6.26 1.40 -1.62
N VAL A 45 -6.34 2.57 -0.97
CA VAL A 45 -6.00 2.74 0.45
C VAL A 45 -6.98 1.98 1.33
N GLN A 46 -8.28 2.02 1.04
CA GLN A 46 -9.28 1.29 1.82
C GLN A 46 -9.08 -0.22 1.69
N MET A 47 -8.81 -0.74 0.49
CA MET A 47 -8.47 -2.15 0.29
C MET A 47 -7.26 -2.56 1.13
N LEU A 48 -6.23 -1.71 1.23
CA LEU A 48 -5.08 -1.97 2.09
C LEU A 48 -5.48 -1.97 3.57
N LYS A 49 -6.26 -0.96 4.01
CA LYS A 49 -6.76 -0.85 5.39
C LYS A 49 -7.54 -2.10 5.81
N ASP A 50 -8.50 -2.54 4.99
CA ASP A 50 -9.32 -3.73 5.27
C ASP A 50 -8.44 -4.99 5.40
N ARG A 51 -7.37 -5.10 4.61
CA ARG A 51 -6.42 -6.22 4.70
C ARG A 51 -5.48 -6.12 5.89
N THR A 52 -5.29 -4.92 6.42
CA THR A 52 -4.46 -4.67 7.60
C THR A 52 -5.27 -4.46 8.87
N GLU A 53 -6.61 -4.54 8.82
CA GLU A 53 -7.48 -4.32 9.98
C GLU A 53 -7.14 -5.28 11.12
N ASP A 54 -6.82 -6.52 10.79
CA ASP A 54 -6.35 -7.51 11.77
C ASP A 54 -5.09 -7.03 12.53
N PHE A 55 -4.26 -6.15 11.94
CA PHE A 55 -3.12 -5.60 12.66
C PHE A 55 -3.49 -4.55 13.69
N ASP A 56 -4.63 -3.86 13.59
CA ASP A 56 -4.99 -2.83 14.57
C ASP A 56 -5.15 -3.43 15.99
N ASP A 57 -5.64 -4.67 16.10
CA ASP A 57 -5.74 -5.38 17.37
C ASP A 57 -4.38 -5.82 17.94
N TYR A 58 -3.43 -6.12 17.05
CA TYR A 58 -2.09 -6.61 17.42
C TYR A 58 -1.01 -5.51 17.38
N SER A 59 -1.39 -4.27 17.06
CA SER A 59 -0.51 -3.12 16.89
C SER A 59 -0.72 -2.06 17.98
N PRO A 60 0.35 -1.37 18.43
CA PRO A 60 1.74 -1.69 18.16
C PRO A 60 2.14 -2.99 18.87
N CYS A 61 3.04 -3.76 18.23
CA CYS A 61 3.68 -4.89 18.88
C CYS A 61 4.24 -4.43 20.23
N ARG A 62 3.62 -4.85 21.34
CA ARG A 62 3.93 -4.34 22.68
C ARG A 62 5.27 -4.83 23.23
N LYS A 63 6.03 -5.59 22.43
CA LYS A 63 7.39 -6.00 22.79
C LYS A 63 8.31 -4.78 22.76
N ARG A 64 9.02 -4.57 23.86
CA ARG A 64 10.10 -3.60 23.96
C ARG A 64 11.13 -3.90 22.86
N GLU A 65 11.59 -2.86 22.16
CA GLU A 65 12.59 -2.97 21.08
C GLU A 65 12.16 -3.84 19.87
N CYS A 66 10.85 -3.95 19.61
CA CYS A 66 10.39 -4.62 18.39
C CYS A 66 10.85 -3.86 17.13
N ILE A 67 11.63 -4.53 16.28
CA ILE A 67 12.09 -3.99 14.99
C ILE A 67 11.05 -4.14 13.86
N LEU A 68 9.82 -4.61 14.17
CA LEU A 68 8.70 -4.77 13.24
C LEU A 68 8.97 -5.68 12.01
N ASP A 69 9.92 -6.63 12.10
CA ASP A 69 10.26 -7.56 11.00
C ASP A 69 9.04 -8.36 10.49
N HIS A 70 8.10 -8.68 11.38
CA HIS A 70 6.84 -9.36 11.03
C HIS A 70 5.97 -8.54 10.09
N VAL A 71 5.95 -7.20 10.23
CA VAL A 71 5.20 -6.29 9.34
C VAL A 71 5.82 -6.32 7.94
N TRP A 72 7.16 -6.22 7.86
CA TRP A 72 7.87 -6.30 6.59
C TRP A 72 7.67 -7.63 5.87
N ARG A 73 7.72 -8.75 6.61
CA ARG A 73 7.41 -10.08 6.06
C ARG A 73 5.97 -10.16 5.53
N TRP A 74 5.01 -9.60 6.26
CA TRP A 74 3.62 -9.58 5.79
C TRP A 74 3.46 -8.74 4.52
N LEU A 75 4.06 -7.54 4.46
CA LEU A 75 4.03 -6.70 3.25
C LEU A 75 4.65 -7.40 2.04
N ASN A 76 5.77 -8.11 2.24
CA ASN A 76 6.41 -8.90 1.19
C ASN A 76 5.49 -10.04 0.71
N LEU A 77 4.84 -10.75 1.63
CA LEU A 77 3.87 -11.78 1.29
C LEU A 77 2.68 -11.18 0.54
N PHE A 78 2.10 -10.08 1.02
CA PHE A 78 0.99 -9.38 0.36
C PHE A 78 1.35 -9.00 -1.08
N GLN A 79 2.53 -8.43 -1.30
CA GLN A 79 3.04 -8.10 -2.63
C GLN A 79 3.22 -9.34 -3.52
N LEU A 80 3.74 -10.43 -2.95
CA LEU A 80 3.92 -11.71 -3.65
C LEU A 80 2.57 -12.31 -4.06
N PHE A 81 1.59 -12.34 -3.16
CA PHE A 81 0.23 -12.81 -3.42
C PHE A 81 -0.54 -11.93 -4.41
N SER A 82 -0.10 -10.69 -4.62
CA SER A 82 -0.65 -9.80 -5.64
C SER A 82 -0.06 -10.04 -7.05
N GLN A 83 0.97 -10.90 -7.18
CA GLN A 83 1.57 -11.21 -8.49
C GLN A 83 0.70 -12.23 -9.27
N PRO A 84 0.51 -12.03 -10.59
CA PRO A 84 -0.27 -12.95 -11.42
C PRO A 84 0.20 -14.40 -11.37
N GLU A 85 1.51 -14.62 -11.32
CA GLU A 85 2.12 -15.96 -11.28
C GLU A 85 1.74 -16.69 -9.98
N THR A 86 1.77 -15.98 -8.86
CA THR A 86 1.39 -16.52 -7.55
C THR A 86 -0.10 -16.87 -7.51
N ILE A 87 -0.95 -16.00 -8.08
CA ILE A 87 -2.41 -16.25 -8.17
C ILE A 87 -2.66 -17.53 -8.97
N ASN A 88 -2.01 -17.68 -10.13
CA ASN A 88 -2.14 -18.88 -10.97
C ASN A 88 -1.72 -20.16 -10.24
N ILE A 89 -0.61 -20.11 -9.49
CA ILE A 89 -0.14 -21.26 -8.70
C ILE A 89 -1.17 -21.65 -7.64
N ILE A 90 -1.71 -20.65 -6.92
CA ILE A 90 -2.72 -20.89 -5.88
C ILE A 90 -3.98 -21.52 -6.46
N ASP A 91 -4.44 -21.02 -7.60
CA ASP A 91 -5.64 -21.54 -8.25
C ASP A 91 -5.42 -22.97 -8.77
N ASN A 92 -4.24 -23.29 -9.29
CA ASN A 92 -3.87 -24.66 -9.66
C ASN A 92 -3.88 -25.60 -8.44
N ILE A 93 -3.31 -25.18 -7.31
CA ILE A 93 -3.29 -25.97 -6.07
C ILE A 93 -4.72 -26.21 -5.56
N LYS A 94 -5.56 -25.16 -5.53
CA LYS A 94 -6.97 -25.28 -5.16
C LYS A 94 -7.70 -26.27 -6.06
N GLY A 95 -7.47 -26.19 -7.37
CA GLY A 95 -8.03 -27.12 -8.35
C GLY A 95 -7.72 -28.58 -8.01
N VAL A 96 -6.44 -28.89 -7.73
CA VAL A 96 -6.02 -30.24 -7.31
C VAL A 96 -6.69 -30.67 -6.01
N MET A 97 -6.74 -29.80 -5.00
CA MET A 97 -7.35 -30.11 -3.71
C MET A 97 -8.86 -30.33 -3.77
N THR A 98 -9.56 -29.69 -4.71
CA THR A 98 -11.01 -29.86 -4.88
C THR A 98 -11.40 -31.09 -5.71
N MET A 99 -10.44 -31.72 -6.39
CA MET A 99 -10.66 -32.95 -7.17
C MET A 99 -10.38 -34.24 -6.39
N THR A 100 -9.91 -34.13 -5.15
CA THR A 100 -9.74 -35.22 -4.17
C THR A 100 -10.82 -35.19 -3.11
#